data_AF-A0A371F3X8-F1
#
_entry.id   AF-A0A371F3X8-F1
#
_cell.length_a   1.000
_cell.length_b   1.000
_cell.length_c   1.000
_cell.angle_alpha   90.00
_cell.angle_beta   90.00
_cell.angle_gamma   90.00
#
_symmetry.space_group_name_H-M   'P 1'
#
loop_
_entity.id
_entity.type
_entity.pdbx_description
1 polymer ?
#
loop_
_entity_poly.entity_id
_entity_poly.type
_entity_poly.pdbx_seq_one_letter_code
_entity_poly.pdbx_strand_id
1 'polypeptide(L)'
;MKAFPFSLDGAAKDWLYLQPVLFNTWGDMKHMFLEKFFPASRTTTIRKEICNTLGETLHEYWERFDKLCATCPHHQISEQLLIQYFYEGLMMMDRSMIDAASGGALMDKTPAVARHLISNMASNTQQFGTRGT
;
A
#
# COMPACT_ATOMS: atom_id res chain seq x y z
N MET A 1 -6.58 22.04 19.46
CA MET A 1 -6.52 20.96 20.48
C MET A 1 -7.89 20.54 21.04
N LYS A 2 -8.91 21.42 21.10
CA LYS A 2 -10.20 21.11 21.74
C LYS A 2 -11.05 20.04 21.03
N ALA A 3 -10.92 19.87 19.72
CA ALA A 3 -11.79 18.96 18.94
C ALA A 3 -11.32 17.49 18.91
N PHE A 4 -10.02 17.23 19.12
CA PHE A 4 -9.45 15.89 18.95
C PHE A 4 -10.00 14.84 19.93
N PRO A 5 -10.20 15.13 21.24
CA PRO A 5 -10.81 14.16 22.15
C PRO A 5 -12.21 13.70 21.72
N PHE A 6 -12.95 14.54 20.99
CA PHE A 6 -14.29 14.21 20.48
C PHE A 6 -14.27 13.30 19.25
N SER A 7 -13.12 13.22 18.57
CA SER A 7 -12.92 12.28 17.45
C SER A 7 -12.49 10.88 17.89
N LEU A 8 -12.15 10.70 19.17
CA LEU A 8 -11.69 9.44 19.72
C LEU A 8 -12.82 8.67 20.39
N ASP A 9 -12.74 7.35 20.31
CA ASP A 9 -13.65 6.43 21.02
C ASP A 9 -12.86 5.26 21.63
N GLY A 10 -13.48 4.57 22.59
CA GLY A 10 -12.94 3.42 23.29
C GLY A 10 -11.51 3.63 23.82
N ALA A 11 -10.63 2.64 23.57
CA ALA A 11 -9.28 2.60 24.12
C ALA A 11 -8.41 3.83 23.76
N ALA A 12 -8.66 4.48 22.63
CA ALA A 12 -7.94 5.70 22.22
C ALA A 12 -8.35 6.91 23.06
N LYS A 13 -9.65 7.00 23.37
CA LYS A 13 -10.21 8.03 24.23
C LYS A 13 -9.72 7.84 25.67
N ASP A 14 -9.81 6.61 26.19
CA ASP A 14 -9.36 6.28 27.55
C ASP A 14 -7.86 6.57 27.74
N TRP A 15 -7.03 6.20 26.77
CA TRP A 15 -5.60 6.52 26.79
C TRP A 15 -5.33 8.02 26.87
N LEU A 16 -6.06 8.83 26.09
CA LEU A 16 -5.87 10.28 26.09
C LEU A 16 -6.24 10.90 27.45
N TYR A 17 -7.30 10.42 28.10
CA TYR A 17 -7.73 10.88 29.42
C TYR A 17 -6.81 10.43 30.56
N LEU A 18 -6.03 9.36 30.38
CA LEU A 18 -5.05 8.88 31.35
C LEU A 18 -3.69 9.61 31.26
N GLN A 19 -3.45 10.40 30.20
CA GLN A 19 -2.18 11.11 29.99
C GLN A 19 -2.30 12.65 29.91
N PRO A 20 -3.14 13.33 30.73
CA PRO A 20 -3.47 14.74 30.52
C PRO A 20 -2.29 15.71 30.72
N VAL A 21 -1.20 15.28 31.38
CA VAL A 21 -0.03 16.12 31.73
C VAL A 21 1.11 15.98 30.72
N LEU A 22 1.07 14.99 29.83
CA LEU A 22 2.20 14.64 28.95
C LEU A 22 2.24 15.44 27.63
N PHE A 23 1.20 16.21 27.33
CA PHE A 23 1.04 16.85 26.02
C PHE A 23 1.13 18.37 26.12
N ASN A 24 2.34 18.89 25.94
CA ASN A 24 2.61 20.34 26.03
C ASN A 24 2.22 21.06 24.73
N THR A 25 2.19 20.33 23.62
CA THR A 25 1.79 20.84 22.29
C THR A 25 0.95 19.81 21.53
N TRP A 26 0.26 20.27 20.48
CA TRP A 26 -0.44 19.38 19.54
C TRP A 26 0.53 18.41 18.83
N GLY A 27 1.76 18.86 18.58
CA GLY A 27 2.80 18.04 17.96
C GLY A 27 3.16 16.83 18.82
N ASP A 28 3.36 17.04 20.12
CA ASP A 28 3.70 15.97 21.07
C ASP A 28 2.57 14.96 21.18
N MET A 29 1.32 15.45 21.27
CA MET A 29 0.15 14.58 21.34
C MET A 29 -0.04 13.75 20.07
N LYS A 30 0.12 14.36 18.88
CA LYS A 30 0.09 13.64 17.61
C LYS A 30 1.17 12.57 17.55
N HIS A 31 2.40 12.91 17.92
CA HIS A 31 3.53 12.00 17.90
C HIS A 31 3.29 10.79 18.80
N MET A 32 2.93 11.02 20.07
CA MET A 32 2.68 9.94 21.04
C MET A 32 1.47 9.09 20.67
N PHE A 33 0.41 9.69 20.11
CA PHE A 33 -0.76 8.97 19.61
C PHE A 33 -0.39 8.02 18.47
N LEU A 34 0.38 8.52 17.49
CA LEU A 34 0.86 7.70 16.37
C LEU A 34 1.78 6.58 16.86
N GLU A 35 2.73 6.88 17.74
CA GLU A 35 3.59 5.83 18.34
C GLU A 35 2.79 4.75 19.07
N LYS A 36 1.74 5.13 19.80
CA LYS A 36 0.94 4.18 20.59
C LYS A 36 0.02 3.30 19.74
N PHE A 37 -0.69 3.90 18.77
CA PHE A 37 -1.75 3.22 18.03
C PHE A 37 -1.34 2.81 16.61
N PHE A 38 -0.36 3.51 16.03
CA PHE A 38 0.20 3.28 14.70
C PHE A 38 1.73 3.18 14.73
N PRO A 39 2.34 2.34 15.61
CA PRO A 39 3.78 2.24 15.74
C PRO A 39 4.46 1.91 14.41
N ALA A 40 5.68 2.41 14.20
CA ALA A 40 6.45 2.16 12.99
C ALA A 40 6.65 0.65 12.69
N SER A 41 6.66 -0.20 13.72
CA SER A 41 6.68 -1.65 13.58
C SER A 41 5.40 -2.19 12.93
N ARG A 42 4.22 -1.68 13.30
CA ARG A 42 2.95 -2.02 12.62
C ARG A 42 2.93 -1.47 11.20
N THR A 43 3.41 -0.25 10.97
CA THR A 43 3.54 0.28 9.60
C THR A 43 4.48 -0.58 8.77
N THR A 44 5.57 -1.08 9.36
CA THR A 44 6.52 -1.98 8.68
C THR A 44 5.95 -3.37 8.47
N THR A 45 5.17 -3.91 9.40
CA THR A 45 4.46 -5.18 9.24
C THR A 45 3.36 -5.07 8.20
N ILE A 46 2.54 -4.02 8.23
CA ILE A 46 1.52 -3.76 7.21
C ILE A 46 2.18 -3.54 5.85
N ARG A 47 3.28 -2.77 5.79
CA ARG A 47 4.07 -2.62 4.56
C ARG A 47 4.64 -3.95 4.11
N LYS A 48 5.15 -4.77 5.03
CA LYS A 48 5.62 -6.12 4.74
C LYS A 48 4.48 -7.00 4.25
N GLU A 49 3.31 -7.03 4.88
CA GLU A 49 2.12 -7.79 4.45
C GLU A 49 1.62 -7.30 3.08
N ILE A 50 1.64 -5.99 2.83
CA ILE A 50 1.37 -5.43 1.51
C ILE A 50 2.40 -5.93 0.49
N CYS A 51 3.68 -5.98 0.87
CA CYS A 51 4.79 -6.49 0.07
C CYS A 51 5.02 -8.01 0.19
N ASN A 52 4.22 -8.76 0.96
CA ASN A 52 4.49 -10.18 1.24
C ASN A 52 3.80 -11.01 0.18
N THR A 53 4.23 -10.81 -1.06
CA THR A 53 3.91 -11.63 -2.24
C THR A 53 4.61 -13.00 -2.17
N LEU A 54 5.01 -13.49 -0.99
CA LEU A 54 5.60 -14.81 -0.79
C LEU A 54 4.50 -15.89 -0.90
N GLY A 55 3.94 -16.04 -2.11
CA GLY A 55 2.93 -17.04 -2.44
C GLY A 55 1.84 -16.56 -3.40
N GLU A 56 1.65 -15.24 -3.54
CA GLU A 56 0.69 -14.67 -4.51
C GLU A 56 1.34 -14.61 -5.90
N THR A 57 0.59 -15.02 -6.92
CA THR A 57 0.94 -14.78 -8.32
C THR A 57 0.83 -13.30 -8.66
N LEU A 58 1.49 -12.87 -9.74
CA LEU A 58 1.35 -11.50 -10.27
C LEU A 58 -0.12 -11.11 -10.50
N HIS A 59 -0.95 -12.08 -10.90
CA HIS A 59 -2.37 -11.90 -11.12
C HIS A 59 -3.11 -11.53 -9.82
N GLU A 60 -2.95 -12.34 -8.77
CA GLU A 60 -3.59 -12.12 -7.47
C GLU A 60 -3.12 -10.80 -6.84
N TYR A 61 -1.83 -10.49 -7.00
CA TYR A 61 -1.27 -9.23 -6.52
C TYR A 61 -1.88 -8.01 -7.23
N TRP A 62 -2.02 -8.09 -8.56
CA TRP A 62 -2.67 -7.04 -9.36
C TRP A 62 -4.14 -6.86 -8.97
N GLU A 63 -4.89 -7.94 -8.81
CA GLU A 63 -6.31 -7.88 -8.43
C GLU A 63 -6.50 -7.27 -7.04
N ARG A 64 -5.66 -7.67 -6.08
CA ARG A 64 -5.65 -7.09 -4.72
C ARG A 64 -5.33 -5.59 -4.76
N PHE A 65 -4.35 -5.19 -5.57
CA PHE A 65 -3.96 -3.79 -5.72
C PHE A 65 -5.07 -2.96 -6.35
N ASP A 66 -5.70 -3.43 -7.42
CA ASP A 66 -6.78 -2.70 -8.09
C ASP A 66 -8.02 -2.57 -7.20
N LYS A 67 -8.37 -3.63 -6.47
CA LYS A 67 -9.43 -3.59 -5.44
C LYS A 67 -9.14 -2.55 -4.36
N LEU A 68 -7.90 -2.48 -3.86
CA LEU A 68 -7.50 -1.49 -2.87
C LEU A 68 -7.66 -0.06 -3.41
N CYS A 69 -7.23 0.18 -4.65
CA CYS A 69 -7.42 1.48 -5.30
C CYS A 69 -8.91 1.84 -5.44
N ALA A 70 -9.75 0.87 -5.83
CA ALA A 70 -11.19 1.07 -5.97
C ALA A 70 -11.90 1.38 -4.64
N THR A 71 -11.40 0.87 -3.50
CA THR A 71 -11.97 1.21 -2.17
C THR A 71 -11.72 2.64 -1.73
N CYS A 72 -10.75 3.34 -2.33
CA CYS A 72 -10.34 4.69 -1.94
C CYS A 72 -10.23 5.64 -3.14
N PRO A 73 -11.32 5.91 -3.90
CA PRO A 73 -11.24 6.69 -5.16
C PRO A 73 -10.75 8.13 -4.98
N HIS A 74 -10.81 8.67 -3.74
CA HIS A 74 -10.36 10.02 -3.39
C HIS A 74 -9.03 10.03 -2.61
N HIS A 75 -8.16 9.04 -2.80
CA HIS A 75 -6.90 8.91 -2.07
C HIS A 75 -5.90 10.07 -2.29
N GLN A 76 -6.12 10.97 -3.26
CA GLN A 76 -5.23 12.09 -3.63
C GLN A 76 -3.81 11.68 -4.09
N ILE A 77 -3.46 10.39 -4.01
CA ILE A 77 -2.26 9.80 -4.59
C ILE A 77 -2.35 9.85 -6.12
N SER A 78 -1.31 10.35 -6.78
CA SER A 78 -1.20 10.35 -8.25
C SER A 78 -1.06 8.93 -8.81
N GLU A 79 -1.59 8.68 -10.01
CA GLU A 79 -1.50 7.37 -10.67
C GLU A 79 -0.05 6.91 -10.89
N GLN A 80 0.87 7.82 -11.20
CA GLN A 80 2.31 7.52 -11.30
C GLN A 80 2.87 6.92 -10.00
N LEU A 81 2.53 7.52 -8.86
CA LEU A 81 3.00 7.07 -7.55
C LEU A 81 2.37 5.73 -7.14
N LEU A 82 1.12 5.49 -7.53
CA LEU A 82 0.47 4.18 -7.36
C LEU A 82 1.21 3.09 -8.14
N ILE A 83 1.55 3.34 -9.40
CA ILE A 83 2.31 2.39 -10.23
C ILE A 83 3.71 2.17 -9.66
N GLN A 84 4.35 3.21 -9.14
CA GLN A 84 5.62 3.08 -8.43
C GLN A 84 5.51 2.15 -7.22
N TYR A 85 4.50 2.35 -6.36
CA TYR A 85 4.28 1.48 -5.21
C TYR A 85 3.97 0.04 -5.59
N PHE A 86 3.18 -0.17 -6.66
CA PHE A 86 2.93 -1.50 -7.19
C PHE A 86 4.25 -2.16 -7.62
N TYR A 87 5.05 -1.48 -8.44
CA TYR A 87 6.32 -2.01 -8.96
C TYR A 87 7.35 -2.28 -7.84
N GLU A 88 7.44 -1.39 -6.85
CA GLU A 88 8.29 -1.58 -5.67
C GLU A 88 7.83 -2.73 -4.75
N GLY A 89 6.57 -3.16 -4.87
CA GLY A 89 6.03 -4.32 -4.16
C GLY A 89 6.22 -5.65 -4.88
N LEU A 90 6.60 -5.64 -6.16
CA LEU A 90 6.82 -6.86 -6.95
C LEU A 90 8.08 -7.63 -6.55
N MET A 91 8.05 -8.94 -6.77
CA MET A 91 9.24 -9.79 -6.70
C MET A 91 10.22 -9.45 -7.84
N MET A 92 11.52 -9.69 -7.62
CA MET A 92 12.59 -9.41 -8.61
C MET A 92 12.31 -10.03 -9.99
N MET A 93 11.75 -11.25 -10.01
CA MET A 93 11.42 -11.96 -11.23
C MET A 93 10.28 -11.26 -12.00
N ASP A 94 9.21 -10.87 -11.30
CA ASP A 94 8.06 -10.18 -11.91
C ASP A 94 8.43 -8.79 -12.42
N ARG A 95 9.30 -8.06 -11.70
CA ARG A 95 9.84 -6.77 -12.20
C ARG A 95 10.59 -6.96 -13.50
N SER A 96 11.51 -7.93 -13.54
CA SER A 96 12.32 -8.21 -14.72
C SER A 96 11.45 -8.61 -15.91
N MET A 97 10.41 -9.43 -15.69
CA MET A 97 9.46 -9.82 -16.73
C MET A 97 8.64 -8.64 -17.24
N ILE A 98 8.18 -7.76 -16.33
CA ILE A 98 7.39 -6.58 -16.69
C ILE A 98 8.24 -5.56 -17.48
N ASP A 99 9.49 -5.33 -17.10
CA ASP A 99 10.38 -4.43 -17.85
C ASP A 99 10.70 -5.01 -19.25
N ALA A 100 10.94 -6.31 -19.35
CA ALA A 100 11.13 -6.98 -20.63
C ALA A 100 9.91 -6.84 -21.54
N ALA A 101 8.70 -7.07 -21.01
CA ALA A 101 7.44 -6.91 -21.74
C ALA A 101 7.15 -5.44 -22.12
N SER A 102 7.66 -4.49 -21.33
CA SER A 102 7.53 -3.05 -21.59
C SER A 102 8.52 -2.54 -22.64
N GLY A 103 9.49 -3.36 -23.05
CA GLY A 103 10.58 -2.96 -23.95
C GLY A 103 11.55 -1.97 -23.32
N GLY A 104 11.74 -2.04 -22.00
CA GLY A 104 12.51 -1.08 -21.22
C GLY A 104 11.91 -0.89 -19.82
N ALA A 105 12.39 0.08 -19.05
CA ALA A 105 11.85 0.32 -17.71
C ALA A 105 10.36 0.70 -17.78
N LEU A 106 9.51 0.01 -17.00
CA LEU A 106 8.09 0.33 -16.90
C LEU A 106 7.87 1.80 -16.49
N MET A 107 8.76 2.33 -15.66
CA MET A 107 8.69 3.70 -15.13
C MET A 107 8.81 4.79 -16.20
N ASP A 108 9.32 4.46 -17.39
CA ASP A 108 9.41 5.39 -18.52
C ASP A 108 8.09 5.50 -19.30
N LYS A 109 7.11 4.65 -18.99
CA LYS A 109 5.80 4.65 -19.64
C LYS A 109 4.86 5.62 -18.94
N THR A 110 3.89 6.13 -19.70
CA THR A 110 2.78 6.89 -19.12
C THR A 110 1.95 5.98 -18.20
N PRO A 111 1.29 6.52 -17.15
CA PRO A 111 0.51 5.72 -16.21
C PRO A 111 -0.51 4.79 -16.87
N ALA A 112 -1.24 5.29 -17.87
CA ALA A 112 -2.24 4.51 -18.60
C ALA A 112 -1.61 3.31 -19.34
N VAL A 113 -0.45 3.51 -19.98
CA VAL A 113 0.26 2.43 -20.69
C VAL A 113 0.81 1.41 -19.71
N ALA A 114 1.41 1.86 -18.61
CA ALA A 114 1.94 0.98 -17.57
C ALA A 114 0.83 0.12 -16.95
N ARG A 115 -0.34 0.69 -16.64
CA ARG A 115 -1.51 -0.05 -16.16
C ARG A 115 -1.96 -1.13 -17.14
N HIS A 116 -2.06 -0.79 -18.42
CA HIS A 116 -2.47 -1.75 -19.45
C HIS A 116 -1.46 -2.90 -19.57
N LEU A 117 -0.16 -2.61 -19.52
CA LEU A 117 0.89 -3.62 -19.56
C LEU A 117 0.84 -4.56 -18.33
N ILE A 118 0.69 -4.00 -17.13
CA ILE A 118 0.55 -4.78 -15.89
C ILE A 118 -0.68 -5.70 -15.98
N SER A 119 -1.83 -5.16 -16.40
CA SER A 119 -3.06 -5.95 -16.56
C SER A 119 -2.89 -7.09 -17.54
N ASN A 120 -2.27 -6.84 -18.71
CA ASN A 120 -2.03 -7.89 -19.69
C ASN A 120 -1.08 -8.97 -19.17
N MET A 121 -0.03 -8.58 -18.45
CA MET A 121 0.89 -9.53 -17.82
C MET A 121 0.20 -10.36 -16.74
N ALA A 122 -0.60 -9.72 -15.88
CA ALA A 122 -1.41 -10.40 -14.87
C ALA A 122 -2.37 -11.42 -15.50
N SER A 123 -3.04 -11.08 -16.62
CA SER A 123 -3.90 -12.02 -17.35
C SER A 123 -3.13 -13.18 -17.99
N ASN A 124 -1.93 -12.92 -18.52
CA ASN A 124 -1.08 -13.95 -19.13
C ASN A 124 -0.57 -14.96 -18.08
N THR A 125 -0.12 -14.48 -16.92
CA THR A 125 0.37 -15.35 -15.84
C THR A 125 -0.70 -16.33 -15.35
N GLN A 126 -1.98 -15.92 -15.34
CA GLN A 126 -3.12 -16.79 -15.02
C GLN A 126 -3.35 -17.90 -16.07
N GLN A 127 -3.19 -17.58 -17.37
CA GLN A 127 -3.39 -18.53 -18.46
C GLN A 127 -2.25 -19.56 -18.60
N PHE A 128 -1.02 -19.19 -18.25
CA PHE A 128 0.13 -20.10 -18.34
C PHE A 128 0.39 -20.88 -17.04
N GLY A 129 -0.03 -20.38 -15.87
CA GLY A 129 0.05 -21.11 -14.60
C GLY A 129 -0.89 -22.33 -14.52
N THR A 130 -1.94 -22.37 -15.34
CA THR A 130 -2.94 -23.46 -15.39
C THR A 130 -2.60 -24.59 -16.37
N ARG A 131 -1.53 -24.47 -17.17
CA ARG A 131 -1.11 -25.51 -18.13
C ARG A 131 -0.05 -26.49 -17.59
N GLY A 132 0.32 -26.36 -16.32
CA GLY A 132 1.43 -27.08 -15.70
C GLY A 132 1.06 -28.01 -14.55
N THR A 133 -0.14 -28.60 -14.54
CA THR A 133 -0.54 -29.65 -13.58
C THR A 133 -1.09 -30.86 -14.29
#